data_AF-A0A1R2CED2-F1
#
_entry.id   AF-A0A1R2CED2-F1
#
_cell.length_a   1.000
_cell.length_b   1.000
_cell.length_c   1.000
_cell.angle_alpha   90.00
_cell.angle_beta   90.00
_cell.angle_gamma   90.00
#
_symmetry.space_group_name_H-M   'P 1'
#
loop_
_entity.id
_entity.type
_entity.pdbx_description
1 polymer ?
#
loop_
_entity_poly.entity_id
_entity_poly.type
_entity_poly.pdbx_seq_one_letter_code
_entity_poly.pdbx_strand_id
1 'polypeptide(L)'
;MEKDKVEEEFIETMLEVEKHYGSMSKHEKVRIEQWSKKLCQITANPLWKKNRNKYAKFLLQLVKIGQLQEPFTKIPPEGPLPQFNGNIYIQPSRPRPRSSAEGHIQRNPSNTELQKPSDIKVLETKIIPKHPDSPLFEQKPPVPKSVEKRNLDTNSSFKSNNDRYDTHIVLNTKVNEDLIRLQTQLEIAQLNEKHLRDELGKRNKKIAEQAEEIEYLRKENENLKIKLAAKEQKREFFDECKNPKQRDLKLNIEKSRNLKEELNLDDISDNLRRLEQLQDDLNKNRFS
;
A
#
# COMPACT_ATOMS: atom_id res chain seq x y z
N MET A 1 6.65 11.69 22.35
CA MET A 1 6.21 10.87 23.48
C MET A 1 4.72 10.51 23.40
N GLU A 2 3.74 11.41 23.57
CA GLU A 2 2.32 10.98 23.49
C GLU A 2 1.89 10.52 22.09
N LYS A 3 2.46 11.09 21.03
CA LYS A 3 2.22 10.71 19.63
C LYS A 3 2.64 9.27 19.31
N ASP A 4 3.66 8.77 19.99
CA ASP A 4 4.27 7.47 19.72
C ASP A 4 3.41 6.35 20.32
N LYS A 5 2.84 6.60 21.51
CA LYS A 5 1.95 5.66 22.21
C LYS A 5 0.67 5.33 21.44
N VAL A 6 0.08 6.30 20.74
CA VAL A 6 -1.12 6.08 19.92
C VAL A 6 -0.82 5.21 18.69
N GLU A 7 0.39 5.32 18.14
CA GLU A 7 0.80 4.49 17.00
C GLU A 7 1.14 3.06 17.46
N GLU A 8 1.82 2.92 18.58
CA GLU A 8 2.14 1.63 19.20
C GLU A 8 0.89 0.81 19.53
N GLU A 9 -0.10 1.44 20.19
CA GLU A 9 -1.39 0.81 20.48
C GLU A 9 -2.12 0.33 19.21
N PHE A 10 -2.02 1.10 18.13
CA PHE A 10 -2.61 0.71 16.85
C PHE A 10 -1.90 -0.51 16.26
N ILE A 11 -0.57 -0.53 16.28
CA ILE A 11 0.24 -1.66 15.78
C ILE A 11 -0.11 -2.93 16.56
N GLU A 12 -0.12 -2.86 17.88
CA GLU A 12 -0.49 -3.99 18.75
C GLU A 12 -1.90 -4.51 18.43
N THR A 13 -2.87 -3.60 18.28
CA THR A 13 -4.24 -3.95 17.93
C THR A 13 -4.32 -4.65 16.57
N MET A 14 -3.60 -4.18 15.55
CA MET A 14 -3.63 -4.75 14.20
C MET A 14 -2.92 -6.10 14.12
N LEU A 15 -1.83 -6.29 14.87
CA LEU A 15 -1.17 -7.61 14.99
C LEU A 15 -2.10 -8.64 15.62
N GLU A 16 -2.86 -8.25 16.63
CA GLU A 16 -3.85 -9.13 17.24
C GLU A 16 -5.01 -9.42 16.27
N VAL A 17 -5.45 -8.47 15.43
CA VAL A 17 -6.42 -8.73 14.35
C VAL A 17 -5.89 -9.80 13.40
N GLU A 18 -4.63 -9.68 12.99
CA GLU A 18 -3.97 -10.61 12.06
C GLU A 18 -3.93 -12.04 12.61
N LYS A 19 -3.72 -12.19 13.91
CA LYS A 19 -3.70 -13.48 14.59
C LYS A 19 -5.05 -14.20 14.57
N HIS A 20 -6.16 -13.46 14.65
CA HIS A 20 -7.50 -14.06 14.82
C HIS A 20 -8.32 -14.15 13.53
N TYR A 21 -8.10 -13.29 12.53
CA TYR A 21 -8.96 -13.30 11.32
C TYR A 21 -8.77 -14.52 10.40
N GLY A 22 -7.75 -15.35 10.65
CA GLY A 22 -7.51 -16.62 9.95
C GLY A 22 -8.68 -17.62 10.04
N SER A 23 -9.51 -17.53 11.09
CA SER A 23 -10.70 -18.38 11.29
C SER A 23 -11.97 -17.86 10.62
N MET A 24 -11.95 -16.65 10.06
CA MET A 24 -13.11 -16.01 9.42
C MET A 24 -13.41 -16.61 8.04
N SER A 25 -14.62 -16.36 7.52
CA SER A 25 -14.98 -16.79 6.17
C SER A 25 -14.15 -16.06 5.09
N LYS A 26 -14.01 -16.66 3.90
CA LYS A 26 -13.25 -16.06 2.79
C LYS A 26 -13.69 -14.63 2.45
N HIS A 27 -15.00 -14.37 2.46
CA HIS A 27 -15.53 -13.04 2.16
C HIS A 27 -15.24 -12.02 3.27
N GLU A 28 -15.29 -12.45 4.53
CA GLU A 28 -14.95 -11.59 5.66
C GLU A 28 -13.46 -11.26 5.68
N LYS A 29 -12.59 -12.23 5.36
CA LYS A 29 -11.14 -12.00 5.22
C LYS A 29 -10.85 -10.88 4.22
N VAL A 30 -11.45 -10.93 3.02
CA VAL A 30 -11.28 -9.89 2.00
C VAL A 30 -11.72 -8.51 2.52
N ARG A 31 -12.83 -8.44 3.27
CA ARG A 31 -13.29 -7.16 3.86
C ARG A 31 -12.33 -6.67 4.94
N ILE A 32 -11.85 -7.57 5.81
CA ILE A 32 -10.87 -7.25 6.85
C ILE A 32 -9.59 -6.72 6.20
N GLU A 33 -9.08 -7.37 5.16
CA GLU A 33 -7.89 -6.91 4.43
C GLU A 33 -8.07 -5.52 3.83
N GLN A 34 -9.23 -5.23 3.22
CA GLN A 34 -9.53 -3.91 2.66
C GLN A 34 -9.58 -2.84 3.76
N TRP A 35 -10.22 -3.14 4.89
CA TRP A 35 -10.26 -2.23 6.04
C TRP A 35 -8.88 -2.07 6.69
N SER A 36 -8.11 -3.13 6.87
CA SER A 36 -6.74 -3.08 7.37
C SER A 36 -5.88 -2.18 6.48
N LYS A 37 -5.95 -2.35 5.16
CA LYS A 37 -5.26 -1.47 4.21
C LYS A 37 -5.67 -0.01 4.36
N LYS A 38 -6.97 0.27 4.59
CA LYS A 38 -7.48 1.63 4.82
C LYS A 38 -6.98 2.22 6.14
N LEU A 39 -6.99 1.43 7.21
CA LEU A 39 -6.56 1.85 8.53
C LEU A 39 -5.04 2.09 8.56
N CYS A 40 -4.25 1.27 7.86
CA CYS A 40 -2.79 1.44 7.77
C CYS A 40 -2.33 2.62 6.90
N GLN A 41 -3.23 3.42 6.32
CA GLN A 41 -2.84 4.61 5.56
C GLN A 41 -2.18 5.64 6.48
N ILE A 42 -0.97 6.08 6.10
CA ILE A 42 -0.18 7.06 6.86
C ILE A 42 -0.88 8.42 6.86
N THR A 43 -0.92 9.05 8.04
CA THR A 43 -1.48 10.40 8.18
C THR A 43 -0.82 11.25 9.23
N ALA A 44 -0.76 12.55 8.94
CA ALA A 44 -0.37 13.57 9.88
C ALA A 44 -1.52 14.05 10.78
N ASN A 45 -2.79 13.75 10.45
CA ASN A 45 -3.93 14.28 11.18
C ASN A 45 -4.16 13.52 12.50
N PRO A 46 -4.00 14.15 13.68
CA PRO A 46 -4.15 13.49 14.97
C PRO A 46 -5.58 13.03 15.26
N LEU A 47 -6.61 13.75 14.76
CA LEU A 47 -8.00 13.33 14.89
C LEU A 47 -8.26 12.05 14.11
N TRP A 48 -7.67 11.94 12.92
CA TRP A 48 -7.78 10.73 12.11
C TRP A 48 -7.08 9.54 12.77
N LYS A 49 -5.90 9.72 13.38
CA LYS A 49 -5.22 8.66 14.16
C LYS A 49 -6.10 8.14 15.30
N LYS A 50 -6.68 9.04 16.10
CA LYS A 50 -7.61 8.66 17.19
C LYS A 50 -8.82 7.90 16.64
N ASN A 51 -9.40 8.37 15.53
CA ASN A 51 -10.54 7.72 14.91
C ASN A 51 -10.18 6.33 14.38
N ARG A 52 -9.06 6.20 13.66
CA ARG A 52 -8.49 4.93 13.17
C ARG A 52 -8.34 3.91 14.28
N ASN A 53 -7.79 4.29 15.43
CA ASN A 53 -7.61 3.37 16.56
C ASN A 53 -8.94 2.85 17.10
N LYS A 54 -10.01 3.68 17.11
CA LYS A 54 -11.36 3.22 17.48
C LYS A 54 -11.89 2.15 16.51
N TYR A 55 -11.73 2.38 15.20
CA TYR A 55 -12.08 1.37 14.20
C TYR A 55 -11.26 0.08 14.37
N ALA A 56 -9.95 0.18 14.60
CA ALA A 56 -9.08 -0.98 14.80
C ALA A 56 -9.50 -1.82 16.01
N LYS A 57 -9.79 -1.17 17.15
CA LYS A 57 -10.28 -1.85 18.36
C LYS A 57 -11.63 -2.52 18.13
N PHE A 58 -12.53 -1.86 17.42
CA PHE A 58 -13.85 -2.42 17.13
C PHE A 58 -13.75 -3.61 16.15
N LEU A 59 -12.90 -3.49 15.13
CA LEU A 59 -12.58 -4.58 14.21
C LEU A 59 -12.04 -5.79 14.96
N LEU A 60 -11.07 -5.59 15.86
CA LEU A 60 -10.52 -6.65 16.69
C LEU A 60 -11.59 -7.39 17.49
N GLN A 61 -12.53 -6.66 18.09
CA GLN A 61 -13.60 -7.26 18.87
C GLN A 61 -14.51 -8.15 18.00
N LEU A 62 -14.89 -7.68 16.82
CA LEU A 62 -15.72 -8.43 15.86
C LEU A 62 -15.00 -9.67 15.32
N VAL A 63 -13.69 -9.56 15.06
CA VAL A 63 -12.85 -10.69 14.65
C VAL A 63 -12.75 -11.73 15.76
N LYS A 64 -12.59 -11.32 17.03
CA LYS A 64 -12.60 -12.24 18.18
C LYS A 64 -13.94 -12.97 18.36
N ILE A 65 -15.04 -12.33 17.99
CA ILE A 65 -16.38 -12.94 18.00
C ILE A 65 -16.60 -13.88 16.82
N GLY A 66 -15.84 -13.72 15.74
CA GLY A 66 -16.02 -14.51 14.51
C GLY A 66 -17.15 -14.00 13.62
N GLN A 67 -17.58 -12.75 13.76
CA GLN A 67 -18.69 -12.19 12.97
C GLN A 67 -18.48 -10.71 12.67
N LEU A 68 -18.44 -10.34 11.38
CA LEU A 68 -18.39 -8.92 10.99
C LEU A 68 -19.78 -8.25 11.11
N GLN A 69 -19.77 -7.04 11.67
CA GLN A 69 -20.92 -6.13 11.74
C GLN A 69 -20.60 -4.80 11.03
N GLU A 70 -21.62 -3.96 10.80
CA GLU A 70 -21.39 -2.62 10.23
C GLU A 70 -20.43 -1.82 11.13
N PRO A 71 -19.46 -1.08 10.56
CA PRO A 71 -19.30 -0.75 9.14
C PRO A 71 -18.48 -1.76 8.31
N PHE A 72 -17.95 -2.82 8.92
CA PHE A 72 -17.01 -3.75 8.27
C PHE A 72 -17.66 -4.78 7.34
N THR A 73 -18.99 -4.82 7.28
CA THR A 73 -19.71 -5.61 6.27
C THR A 73 -19.62 -4.99 4.87
N LYS A 74 -19.27 -3.71 4.76
CA LYS A 74 -19.12 -2.96 3.51
C LYS A 74 -17.64 -2.65 3.25
N ILE A 75 -17.33 -2.29 2.02
CA ILE A 75 -15.99 -1.81 1.62
C ILE A 75 -15.77 -0.44 2.31
N PRO A 76 -14.55 -0.12 2.79
CA PRO A 76 -14.26 1.19 3.36
C PRO A 76 -14.57 2.33 2.38
N PRO A 77 -15.12 3.46 2.84
CA PRO A 77 -15.44 4.59 1.96
C PRO A 77 -14.16 5.21 1.37
N GLU A 78 -14.30 5.75 0.16
CA GLU A 78 -13.27 6.57 -0.45
C GLU A 78 -13.17 7.92 0.28
N GLY A 79 -11.95 8.43 0.46
CA GLY A 79 -11.70 9.66 1.22
C GLY A 79 -11.45 9.46 2.73
N PRO A 80 -11.64 10.50 3.55
CA PRO A 80 -11.36 10.45 4.99
C PRO A 80 -12.26 9.46 5.75
N LEU A 81 -11.74 8.82 6.82
CA LEU A 81 -12.57 7.94 7.66
C LEU A 81 -13.70 8.74 8.34
N PRO A 82 -14.97 8.32 8.19
CA PRO A 82 -16.08 8.93 8.93
C PRO A 82 -15.84 8.84 10.42
N GLN A 83 -16.29 9.85 11.17
CA GLN A 83 -16.18 9.83 12.62
C GLN A 83 -16.87 8.59 13.19
N PHE A 84 -16.15 7.84 14.02
CA PHE A 84 -16.68 6.64 14.63
C PHE A 84 -17.70 7.02 15.72
N ASN A 85 -18.98 6.92 15.37
CA ASN A 85 -20.11 7.16 16.26
C ASN A 85 -20.68 5.86 16.85
N GLY A 86 -20.06 4.71 16.54
CA GLY A 86 -20.51 3.42 17.03
C GLY A 86 -20.36 3.31 18.54
N ASN A 87 -21.48 3.30 19.26
CA ASN A 87 -21.49 2.66 20.56
C ASN A 87 -21.24 1.16 20.34
N ILE A 88 -20.41 0.55 21.19
CA ILE A 88 -20.01 -0.87 21.14
C ILE A 88 -21.20 -1.76 21.55
N TYR A 89 -22.31 -1.67 20.84
CA TYR A 89 -23.43 -2.59 20.97
C TYR A 89 -23.24 -3.67 19.93
N ILE A 90 -22.41 -4.65 20.27
CA ILE A 90 -22.42 -5.93 19.58
C ILE A 90 -23.77 -6.54 19.85
N GLN A 91 -24.62 -6.53 18.83
CA GLN A 91 -25.86 -7.30 18.89
C GLN A 91 -25.46 -8.76 19.10
N PRO A 92 -25.85 -9.41 20.21
CA PRO A 92 -25.64 -10.84 20.36
C PRO A 92 -26.30 -11.51 19.16
N SER A 93 -25.65 -12.54 18.63
CA SER A 93 -26.16 -13.31 17.50
C SER A 93 -27.60 -13.72 17.80
N ARG A 94 -28.57 -13.06 17.16
CA ARG A 94 -29.96 -13.44 17.31
C ARG A 94 -30.04 -14.90 16.88
N PRO A 95 -30.53 -15.83 17.73
CA PRO A 95 -30.68 -17.21 17.34
C PRO A 95 -31.52 -17.20 16.07
N ARG A 96 -30.93 -17.65 14.97
CA ARG A 96 -31.62 -17.74 13.68
C ARG A 96 -32.90 -18.53 13.98
N PRO A 97 -34.10 -17.97 13.75
CA PRO A 97 -35.33 -18.75 13.89
C PRO A 97 -35.11 -20.01 13.06
N ARG A 98 -35.10 -21.17 13.72
CA ARG A 98 -35.10 -22.45 13.01
C ARG A 98 -36.36 -22.40 12.16
N SER A 99 -36.19 -22.19 10.87
CA SER A 99 -37.29 -22.24 9.92
C SER A 99 -38.01 -23.55 10.18
N SER A 100 -39.28 -23.51 10.59
CA SER A 100 -40.11 -24.67 10.91
C SER A 100 -40.45 -25.55 9.70
N ALA A 101 -39.52 -25.68 8.76
CA ALA A 101 -39.59 -26.59 7.61
C ALA A 101 -38.85 -27.90 7.93
N GLU A 102 -39.11 -28.49 9.10
CA GLU A 102 -38.85 -29.91 9.36
C GLU A 102 -40.08 -30.71 8.90
N GLY A 103 -40.33 -30.62 7.60
CA GLY A 103 -41.24 -31.50 6.87
C GLY A 103 -40.44 -32.70 6.36
N HIS A 104 -40.45 -33.77 7.15
CA HIS A 104 -40.46 -35.18 6.73
C HIS A 104 -39.96 -35.50 5.31
N ILE A 105 -38.67 -35.88 5.16
CA ILE A 105 -38.27 -36.81 4.10
C ILE A 105 -37.45 -37.94 4.72
N GLN A 106 -37.94 -39.14 4.45
CA GLN A 106 -37.51 -40.41 4.97
C GLN A 106 -36.11 -40.81 4.47
N ARG A 107 -35.47 -41.62 5.33
CA ARG A 107 -34.26 -42.42 5.14
C ARG A 107 -34.04 -42.95 3.72
N ASN A 108 -32.78 -42.94 3.30
CA ASN A 108 -32.16 -44.03 2.53
C ASN A 108 -30.68 -44.16 2.93
N PRO A 109 -30.18 -45.35 3.32
CA PRO A 109 -28.77 -45.61 3.53
C PRO A 109 -28.20 -46.49 2.42
N SER A 110 -27.24 -45.95 1.65
CA SER A 110 -26.30 -46.71 0.80
C SER A 110 -25.04 -45.87 0.68
N ASN A 111 -23.98 -46.19 1.42
CA ASN A 111 -22.85 -47.03 1.01
C ASN A 111 -21.84 -46.33 0.08
N THR A 112 -20.63 -46.18 0.65
CA THR A 112 -19.31 -46.41 0.04
C THR A 112 -18.96 -45.57 -1.20
N GLU A 113 -17.89 -44.76 -1.12
CA GLU A 113 -16.54 -45.22 -1.50
C GLU A 113 -15.56 -44.05 -1.62
N LEU A 114 -14.36 -44.32 -1.09
CA LEU A 114 -13.10 -43.59 -1.20
C LEU A 114 -12.85 -43.01 -2.60
N GLN A 115 -12.45 -41.74 -2.70
CA GLN A 115 -11.54 -41.32 -3.77
C GLN A 115 -10.65 -40.13 -3.37
N LYS A 116 -9.47 -40.18 -3.98
CA LYS A 116 -8.16 -39.57 -3.69
C LYS A 116 -8.07 -38.05 -3.89
N PRO A 117 -6.99 -37.42 -3.38
CA PRO A 117 -6.77 -35.98 -3.47
C PRO A 117 -6.34 -35.58 -4.88
N SER A 118 -7.04 -34.63 -5.47
CA SER A 118 -6.68 -34.02 -6.75
C SER A 118 -5.75 -32.83 -6.55
N ASP A 119 -4.61 -32.90 -7.21
CA ASP A 119 -3.56 -31.88 -7.28
C ASP A 119 -4.09 -30.51 -7.72
N ILE A 120 -3.82 -29.50 -6.88
CA ILE A 120 -4.09 -28.10 -7.19
C ILE A 120 -2.95 -27.59 -8.08
N LYS A 121 -3.24 -27.47 -9.38
CA LYS A 121 -2.41 -26.75 -10.35
C LYS A 121 -2.20 -25.30 -9.90
N VAL A 122 -0.93 -24.95 -9.69
CA VAL A 122 -0.43 -23.59 -9.54
C VAL A 122 -0.72 -22.81 -10.82
N LEU A 123 -1.59 -21.80 -10.72
CA LEU A 123 -1.85 -20.86 -11.80
C LEU A 123 -0.79 -19.76 -11.74
N GLU A 124 0.26 -19.87 -12.55
CA GLU A 124 1.21 -18.79 -12.81
C GLU A 124 0.50 -17.62 -13.51
N THR A 125 0.13 -16.60 -12.75
CA THR A 125 -0.21 -15.29 -13.29
C THR A 125 1.06 -14.59 -13.77
N LYS A 126 1.29 -14.66 -15.09
CA LYS A 126 2.24 -13.80 -15.83
C LYS A 126 2.02 -12.33 -15.47
N ILE A 127 3.01 -11.75 -14.80
CA ILE A 127 3.15 -10.31 -14.61
C ILE A 127 3.60 -9.73 -15.96
N ILE A 128 2.72 -8.98 -16.61
CA ILE A 128 3.07 -8.13 -17.76
C ILE A 128 3.56 -6.79 -17.18
N PRO A 129 4.84 -6.39 -17.39
CA PRO A 129 5.30 -5.06 -17.02
C PRO A 129 4.64 -4.03 -17.95
N LYS A 130 3.78 -3.17 -17.40
CA LYS A 130 3.29 -1.99 -18.12
C LYS A 130 4.37 -0.91 -18.08
N HIS A 131 4.76 -0.48 -19.27
CA HIS A 131 5.75 0.55 -19.57
C HIS A 131 5.33 1.92 -19.00
N PRO A 132 6.26 2.76 -18.49
CA PRO A 132 5.95 4.01 -17.78
C PRO A 132 5.58 5.23 -18.65
N ASP A 133 5.34 5.09 -19.96
CA ASP A 133 5.24 6.26 -20.88
C ASP A 133 3.90 6.39 -21.62
N SER A 134 2.78 6.00 -21.00
CA SER A 134 1.46 6.36 -21.57
C SER A 134 1.05 7.76 -21.11
N PRO A 135 0.82 8.72 -22.04
CA PRO A 135 0.37 10.07 -21.70
C PRO A 135 -0.98 10.00 -20.99
N LEU A 136 -1.06 10.66 -19.84
CA LEU A 136 -2.27 10.84 -19.06
C LEU A 136 -3.29 11.59 -19.95
N PHE A 137 -4.31 10.88 -20.42
CA PHE A 137 -5.44 11.48 -21.13
C PHE A 137 -6.16 12.44 -20.16
N GLU A 138 -5.99 13.75 -20.37
CA GLU A 138 -6.77 14.78 -19.70
C GLU A 138 -8.26 14.55 -19.99
N GLN A 139 -9.00 14.11 -18.97
CA GLN A 139 -10.45 14.13 -19.01
C GLN A 139 -10.90 15.59 -18.92
N LYS A 140 -11.19 16.14 -20.11
CA LYS A 140 -11.82 17.45 -20.31
C LYS A 140 -13.08 17.56 -19.44
N PRO A 141 -13.25 18.63 -18.65
CA PRO A 141 -14.42 18.79 -17.79
C PRO A 141 -15.71 18.89 -18.64
N PRO A 142 -16.84 18.33 -18.15
CA PRO A 142 -18.09 18.32 -18.88
C PRO A 142 -18.63 19.75 -19.05
N VAL A 143 -18.83 20.14 -20.31
CA VAL A 143 -19.42 21.41 -20.72
C VAL A 143 -20.87 21.49 -20.20
N PRO A 144 -21.32 22.61 -19.61
CA PRO A 144 -22.70 22.79 -19.18
C PRO A 144 -23.67 22.70 -20.37
N LYS A 145 -24.67 21.84 -20.26
CA LYS A 145 -25.73 21.65 -21.25
C LYS A 145 -26.50 22.96 -21.45
N SER A 146 -26.66 23.34 -22.71
CA SER A 146 -27.41 24.49 -23.18
C SER A 146 -28.87 24.41 -22.72
N VAL A 147 -29.32 25.43 -22.00
CA VAL A 147 -30.70 25.55 -21.52
C VAL A 147 -31.65 25.70 -22.71
N GLU A 148 -32.67 24.85 -22.74
CA GLU A 148 -33.74 24.81 -23.73
C GLU A 148 -34.43 26.17 -23.91
N LYS A 149 -34.60 26.52 -25.18
CA LYS A 149 -35.42 27.65 -25.65
C LYS A 149 -36.87 27.37 -25.30
N ARG A 150 -37.42 28.14 -24.35
CA ARG A 150 -38.87 28.18 -24.10
C ARG A 150 -39.56 28.92 -25.25
N ASN A 151 -40.58 28.25 -25.80
CA ASN A 151 -41.49 28.75 -26.83
C ASN A 151 -42.19 30.05 -26.36
N LEU A 152 -42.14 31.07 -27.21
CA LEU A 152 -42.92 32.29 -27.08
C LEU A 152 -44.24 32.09 -27.83
N ASP A 153 -45.30 31.79 -27.08
CA ASP A 153 -46.65 31.86 -27.60
C ASP A 153 -47.06 33.33 -27.78
N THR A 154 -47.34 33.68 -29.03
CA THR A 154 -47.70 35.01 -29.52
C THR A 154 -49.21 35.22 -29.36
N ASN A 155 -49.66 35.57 -28.16
CA ASN A 155 -50.99 36.15 -27.97
C ASN A 155 -50.90 37.68 -28.03
N SER A 156 -51.07 38.18 -29.25
CA SER A 156 -51.28 39.58 -29.60
C SER A 156 -52.63 40.07 -29.04
N SER A 157 -52.57 40.80 -27.94
CA SER A 157 -53.67 41.62 -27.44
C SER A 157 -53.19 43.06 -27.38
N PHE A 158 -53.89 43.94 -28.08
CA PHE A 158 -53.64 45.38 -28.16
C PHE A 158 -53.35 45.99 -26.78
N LYS A 159 -52.07 46.25 -26.50
CA LYS A 159 -51.63 46.96 -25.29
C LYS A 159 -51.36 48.41 -25.62
N SER A 160 -51.99 49.25 -24.80
CA SER A 160 -51.92 50.71 -24.78
C SER A 160 -50.46 51.19 -24.81
N ASN A 161 -50.20 52.30 -25.50
CA ASN A 161 -48.87 52.92 -25.65
C ASN A 161 -48.18 53.25 -24.31
N ASN A 162 -48.90 53.18 -23.18
CA ASN A 162 -48.36 53.39 -21.84
C ASN A 162 -47.50 52.22 -21.31
N ASP A 163 -47.70 51.00 -21.80
CA ASP A 163 -46.98 49.80 -21.31
C ASP A 163 -45.51 49.72 -21.78
N ARG A 164 -45.14 50.48 -22.83
CA ARG A 164 -43.76 50.43 -23.37
C ARG A 164 -42.74 51.08 -22.45
N TYR A 165 -43.10 52.16 -21.76
CA TYR A 165 -42.17 52.85 -20.86
C TYR A 165 -41.84 52.02 -19.62
N ASP A 166 -42.80 51.23 -19.14
CA ASP A 166 -42.62 50.38 -17.96
C ASP A 166 -41.61 49.24 -18.23
N THR A 167 -41.62 48.67 -19.44
CA THR A 167 -40.65 47.63 -19.82
C THR A 167 -39.20 48.13 -19.87
N HIS A 168 -38.96 49.40 -20.24
CA HIS A 168 -37.61 49.96 -20.26
C HIS A 168 -37.05 50.20 -18.85
N ILE A 169 -37.89 50.59 -17.90
CA ILE A 169 -37.48 50.78 -16.50
C ILE A 169 -37.07 49.44 -15.89
N VAL A 170 -37.89 48.40 -16.07
CA VAL A 170 -37.60 47.05 -15.54
C VAL A 170 -36.35 46.42 -16.17
N LEU A 171 -36.10 46.67 -17.47
CA LEU A 171 -34.87 46.20 -18.11
C LEU A 171 -33.63 46.89 -17.54
N ASN A 172 -33.70 48.19 -17.28
CA ASN A 172 -32.58 48.94 -16.73
C ASN A 172 -32.29 48.54 -15.28
N THR A 173 -33.30 48.32 -14.44
CA THR A 173 -33.10 47.82 -13.07
C THR A 173 -32.44 46.45 -13.07
N LYS A 174 -32.89 45.53 -13.94
CA LYS A 174 -32.30 44.20 -14.06
C LYS A 174 -30.84 44.24 -14.52
N VAL A 175 -30.51 45.09 -15.49
CA VAL A 175 -29.11 45.27 -15.94
C VAL A 175 -28.22 45.79 -14.81
N ASN A 176 -28.72 46.73 -14.01
CA ASN A 176 -27.99 47.24 -12.84
C ASN A 176 -27.80 46.16 -11.75
N GLU A 177 -28.82 45.36 -11.47
CA GLU A 177 -28.71 44.22 -10.55
C GLU A 177 -27.69 43.18 -11.02
N ASP A 178 -27.71 42.85 -12.32
CA ASP A 178 -26.75 41.94 -12.94
C ASP A 178 -25.32 42.48 -12.87
N LEU A 179 -25.13 43.80 -13.09
CA LEU A 179 -23.85 44.46 -12.96
C LEU A 179 -23.31 44.40 -11.53
N ILE A 180 -24.13 44.70 -10.52
CA ILE A 180 -23.75 44.61 -9.11
C ILE A 180 -23.37 43.16 -8.77
N ARG A 181 -24.18 42.18 -9.21
CA ARG A 181 -23.89 40.76 -8.97
C ARG A 181 -22.55 40.35 -9.57
N LEU A 182 -22.27 40.74 -10.82
CA LEU A 182 -21.00 40.44 -11.48
C LEU A 182 -19.82 41.11 -10.78
N GLN A 183 -19.99 42.36 -10.32
CA GLN A 183 -18.97 43.06 -9.55
C GLN A 183 -18.65 42.35 -8.22
N THR A 184 -19.68 41.92 -7.48
CA THR A 184 -19.48 41.12 -6.25
C THR A 184 -18.81 39.77 -6.55
N GLN A 185 -19.19 39.09 -7.62
CA GLN A 185 -18.56 37.83 -8.03
C GLN A 185 -17.07 38.02 -8.36
N LEU A 186 -16.72 39.11 -9.05
CA LEU A 186 -15.33 39.45 -9.35
C LEU A 186 -14.52 39.71 -8.09
N GLU A 187 -15.07 40.44 -7.12
CA GLU A 187 -14.42 40.71 -5.83
C GLU A 187 -14.17 39.41 -5.03
N ILE A 188 -15.16 38.52 -4.95
CA ILE A 188 -15.00 37.20 -4.31
C ILE A 188 -13.91 36.38 -5.02
N ALA A 189 -13.88 36.38 -6.35
CA ALA A 189 -12.87 35.67 -7.12
C ALA A 189 -11.46 36.20 -6.84
N GLN A 190 -11.28 37.52 -6.78
CA GLN A 190 -10.01 38.17 -6.45
C GLN A 190 -9.54 37.84 -5.03
N LEU A 191 -10.45 37.83 -4.05
CA LEU A 191 -10.13 37.44 -2.67
C LEU A 191 -9.68 35.97 -2.59
N ASN A 192 -10.37 35.07 -3.29
CA ASN A 192 -10.01 33.65 -3.36
C ASN A 192 -8.65 33.45 -4.03
N GLU A 193 -8.38 34.15 -5.14
CA GLU A 193 -7.08 34.10 -5.81
C GLU A 193 -5.96 34.55 -4.88
N LYS A 194 -6.15 35.67 -4.17
CA LYS A 194 -5.18 36.17 -3.17
C LYS A 194 -4.92 35.14 -2.08
N HIS A 195 -5.97 34.56 -1.50
CA HIS A 195 -5.83 33.52 -0.47
C HIS A 195 -5.05 32.30 -0.98
N LEU A 196 -5.34 31.84 -2.20
CA LEU A 196 -4.63 30.72 -2.81
C LEU A 196 -3.15 31.05 -3.07
N ARG A 197 -2.84 32.27 -3.50
CA ARG A 197 -1.45 32.74 -3.66
C ARG A 197 -0.69 32.74 -2.33
N ASP A 198 -1.32 33.20 -1.25
CA ASP A 198 -0.72 33.20 0.09
C ASP A 198 -0.47 31.77 0.60
N GLU A 199 -1.44 30.88 0.44
CA GLU A 199 -1.30 29.46 0.82
C GLU A 199 -0.23 28.74 -0.01
N LEU A 200 -0.15 29.01 -1.32
CA LEU A 200 0.94 28.51 -2.17
C LEU A 200 2.30 29.05 -1.71
N GLY A 201 2.39 30.34 -1.34
CA GLY A 201 3.59 30.94 -0.79
C GLY A 201 4.08 30.23 0.48
N LYS A 202 3.17 29.95 1.43
CA LYS A 202 3.49 29.20 2.66
C LYS A 202 3.96 27.77 2.36
N ARG A 203 3.31 27.07 1.42
CA ARG A 203 3.71 25.72 1.01
C ARG A 203 5.08 25.70 0.35
N ASN A 204 5.35 26.64 -0.56
CA ASN A 204 6.64 26.78 -1.21
C ASN A 204 7.76 27.07 -0.21
N LYS A 205 7.51 27.95 0.77
CA LYS A 205 8.46 28.21 1.86
C LYS A 205 8.77 26.93 2.64
N LYS A 206 7.75 26.16 3.01
CA LYS A 206 7.95 24.89 3.72
C LYS A 206 8.72 23.86 2.90
N ILE A 207 8.46 23.78 1.59
CA ILE A 207 9.22 22.90 0.68
C ILE A 207 10.69 23.30 0.63
N ALA A 208 10.99 24.61 0.59
CA ALA A 208 12.36 25.11 0.62
C ALA A 208 13.07 24.76 1.93
N GLU A 209 12.43 24.98 3.09
CA GLU A 209 12.97 24.60 4.41
C GLU A 209 13.26 23.08 4.49
N GLN A 210 12.36 22.25 3.97
CA GLN A 210 12.57 20.80 3.91
C GLN A 210 13.70 20.40 2.97
N ALA A 211 13.88 21.09 1.85
CA ALA A 211 14.98 20.84 0.92
C ALA A 211 16.34 21.16 1.57
N GLU A 212 16.42 22.27 2.31
CA GLU A 212 17.61 22.64 3.08
C GLU A 212 17.93 21.60 4.17
N GLU A 213 16.93 21.11 4.91
CA GLU A 213 17.08 20.05 5.91
C GLU A 213 17.61 18.74 5.30
N ILE A 214 17.07 18.34 4.14
CA ILE A 214 17.55 17.15 3.41
C ILE A 214 19.01 17.32 2.98
N GLU A 215 19.39 18.50 2.49
CA GLU A 215 20.78 18.77 2.09
C GLU A 215 21.74 18.71 3.28
N TYR A 216 21.33 19.28 4.43
CA TYR A 216 22.08 19.19 5.68
C TYR A 216 22.32 17.73 6.09
N LEU A 217 21.26 16.91 6.13
CA LEU A 217 21.36 15.50 6.50
C LEU A 217 22.20 14.69 5.51
N ARG A 218 22.22 15.05 4.22
CA ARG A 218 23.10 14.42 3.22
C ARG A 218 24.58 14.69 3.55
N LYS A 219 24.94 15.95 3.84
CA LYS A 219 26.30 16.33 4.23
C LYS A 219 26.75 15.66 5.53
N GLU A 220 25.85 15.57 6.52
CA GLU A 220 26.15 14.88 7.78
C GLU A 220 26.40 13.38 7.57
N ASN A 221 25.57 12.71 6.76
CA ASN A 221 25.76 11.30 6.42
C ASN A 221 27.08 11.05 5.68
N GLU A 222 27.47 11.94 4.77
CA GLU A 222 28.75 11.87 4.07
C GLU A 222 29.93 11.99 5.06
N ASN A 223 29.87 12.93 5.99
CA ASN A 223 30.87 13.09 7.05
C ASN A 223 30.96 11.82 7.92
N LEU A 224 29.83 11.24 8.32
CA LEU A 224 29.79 9.99 9.07
C LEU A 224 30.41 8.82 8.30
N LYS A 225 30.15 8.71 6.99
CA LYS A 225 30.80 7.70 6.13
C LYS A 225 32.32 7.85 6.13
N ILE A 226 32.82 9.08 5.97
CA ILE A 226 34.27 9.35 6.01
C ILE A 226 34.87 8.96 7.37
N LYS A 227 34.21 9.31 8.48
CA LYS A 227 34.64 8.91 9.83
C LYS A 227 34.66 7.39 10.02
N LEU A 228 33.66 6.70 9.49
CA LEU A 228 33.55 5.25 9.59
C LEU A 228 34.66 4.56 8.79
N ALA A 229 34.91 5.01 7.56
CA ALA A 229 36.03 4.54 6.73
C ALA A 229 37.40 4.76 7.41
N ALA A 230 37.63 5.94 8.00
CA ALA A 230 38.86 6.21 8.74
C ALA A 230 39.01 5.31 9.99
N LYS A 231 37.90 4.96 10.66
CA LYS A 231 37.92 4.01 11.79
C LYS A 231 38.18 2.58 11.34
N GLU A 232 37.72 2.19 10.17
CA GLU A 232 37.97 0.89 9.55
C GLU A 232 39.44 0.73 9.15
N GLN A 233 40.00 1.72 8.43
CA GLN A 233 41.43 1.75 8.10
C GLN A 233 42.32 1.67 9.36
N LYS A 234 41.96 2.37 10.43
CA LYS A 234 42.67 2.26 11.72
C LYS A 234 42.60 0.84 12.29
N ARG A 235 41.45 0.17 12.21
CA ARG A 235 41.30 -1.21 12.69
C ARG A 235 42.17 -2.17 11.88
N GLU A 236 42.14 -2.07 10.55
CA GLU A 236 42.99 -2.87 9.66
C GLU A 236 44.47 -2.68 9.98
N PHE A 237 44.90 -1.43 10.18
CA PHE A 237 46.27 -1.11 10.58
C PHE A 237 46.66 -1.76 11.93
N PHE A 238 45.79 -1.70 12.93
CA PHE A 238 46.06 -2.34 14.23
C PHE A 238 46.09 -3.87 14.15
N ASP A 239 45.21 -4.48 13.35
CA ASP A 239 45.19 -5.93 13.14
C ASP A 239 46.44 -6.40 12.39
N GLU A 240 46.95 -5.60 11.46
CA GLU A 240 48.23 -5.80 10.77
C GLU A 240 49.42 -5.78 11.75
N CYS A 241 49.44 -4.88 12.73
CA CYS A 241 50.53 -4.82 13.73
C CYS A 241 50.47 -5.93 14.79
N LYS A 242 49.29 -6.46 15.13
CA LYS A 242 49.13 -7.35 16.30
C LYS A 242 49.59 -8.79 16.06
N ASN A 243 49.76 -9.22 14.81
CA ASN A 243 50.00 -10.62 14.47
C ASN A 243 51.07 -10.86 13.39
N PRO A 244 52.32 -10.38 13.57
CA PRO A 244 53.40 -10.64 12.62
C PRO A 244 53.66 -12.14 12.42
N LYS A 245 53.56 -12.96 13.49
CA LYS A 245 53.78 -14.41 13.42
C LYS A 245 52.67 -15.21 12.72
N GLN A 246 51.44 -14.69 12.64
CA GLN A 246 50.37 -15.36 11.89
C GLN A 246 50.44 -15.08 10.39
N ARG A 247 51.05 -13.97 9.98
CA ARG A 247 51.28 -13.68 8.56
C ARG A 247 52.18 -14.71 7.91
N ASP A 248 53.30 -15.02 8.55
CA ASP A 248 54.23 -16.04 8.05
C ASP A 248 53.56 -17.41 7.94
N LEU A 249 52.69 -17.76 8.91
CA LEU A 249 51.92 -19.00 8.87
C LEU A 249 50.90 -19.02 7.73
N LYS A 250 50.19 -17.91 7.49
CA LYS A 250 49.18 -17.83 6.42
C LYS A 250 49.83 -17.86 5.04
N LEU A 251 50.93 -17.13 4.84
CA LEU A 251 51.74 -17.17 3.62
C LEU A 251 52.28 -18.58 3.37
N ASN A 252 52.73 -19.30 4.41
CA ASN A 252 53.16 -20.69 4.27
C ASN A 252 52.02 -21.63 3.90
N ILE A 253 50.82 -21.46 4.46
CA ILE A 253 49.64 -22.28 4.13
C ILE A 253 49.20 -22.04 2.68
N GLU A 254 49.21 -20.80 2.23
CA GLU A 254 48.78 -20.43 0.87
C GLU A 254 49.79 -20.92 -0.17
N LYS A 255 51.09 -20.81 0.13
CA LYS A 255 52.17 -21.36 -0.70
C LYS A 255 52.12 -22.89 -0.79
N SER A 256 51.75 -23.57 0.30
CA SER A 256 51.55 -25.02 0.30
C SER A 256 50.24 -25.46 -0.37
N ARG A 257 49.26 -24.57 -0.53
CA ARG A 257 48.05 -24.79 -1.34
C ARG A 257 48.35 -24.71 -2.84
N ASN A 258 49.09 -23.70 -3.27
CA ASN A 258 49.53 -23.60 -4.68
C ASN A 258 50.41 -24.77 -5.10
N LEU A 259 51.30 -25.25 -4.20
CA LEU A 259 52.07 -26.48 -4.45
C LEU A 259 51.20 -27.74 -4.59
N LYS A 260 50.02 -27.78 -3.95
CA LYS A 260 49.04 -28.86 -4.12
C LYS A 260 48.18 -28.72 -5.38
N GLU A 261 48.08 -27.53 -5.95
CA GLU A 261 47.43 -27.33 -7.26
C GLU A 261 48.40 -27.65 -8.41
N GLU A 262 49.70 -27.37 -8.26
CA GLU A 262 50.71 -27.80 -9.24
C GLU A 262 50.92 -29.33 -9.24
N LEU A 263 50.81 -29.97 -8.08
CA LEU A 263 50.72 -31.42 -7.98
C LEU A 263 49.25 -31.81 -8.11
N ASN A 264 48.73 -31.84 -9.33
CA ASN A 264 47.35 -32.20 -9.63
C ASN A 264 47.02 -33.58 -9.03
N LEU A 265 46.48 -33.58 -7.81
CA LEU A 265 46.26 -34.79 -7.00
C LEU A 265 45.29 -35.75 -7.68
N ASP A 266 44.43 -35.21 -8.56
CA ASP A 266 43.51 -35.97 -9.40
C ASP A 266 44.27 -36.75 -10.49
N ASP A 267 45.33 -36.18 -11.08
CA ASP A 267 46.18 -36.90 -12.06
C ASP A 267 46.97 -38.04 -11.39
N ILE A 268 47.35 -37.88 -10.12
CA ILE A 268 48.03 -38.96 -9.37
C ILE A 268 47.05 -40.11 -9.09
N SER A 269 45.81 -39.81 -8.72
CA SER A 269 44.78 -40.83 -8.50
C SER A 269 44.44 -41.60 -9.77
N ASP A 270 44.33 -40.91 -10.91
CA ASP A 270 44.03 -41.55 -12.19
C ASP A 270 45.20 -42.43 -12.68
N ASN A 271 46.45 -41.98 -12.45
CA ASN A 271 47.63 -42.79 -12.76
C ASN A 271 47.72 -44.04 -11.86
N LEU A 272 47.38 -43.94 -10.57
CA LEU A 272 47.33 -45.10 -9.68
C LEU A 272 46.25 -46.09 -10.12
N ARG A 273 45.07 -45.60 -10.51
CA ARG A 273 43.97 -46.45 -10.98
C ARG A 273 44.33 -47.17 -12.29
N ARG A 274 45.03 -46.50 -13.21
CA ARG A 274 45.57 -47.13 -14.43
C ARG A 274 46.61 -48.21 -14.13
N LEU A 275 47.51 -47.98 -13.16
CA LEU A 275 48.51 -48.96 -12.76
C LEU A 275 47.85 -50.22 -12.16
N GLU A 276 46.84 -50.04 -11.32
CA GLU A 276 46.07 -51.14 -10.72
C GLU A 276 45.39 -51.99 -11.80
N GLN A 277 44.81 -51.34 -12.81
CA GLN A 277 44.17 -52.01 -13.94
C GLN A 277 45.16 -52.81 -14.81
N LEU A 278 46.34 -52.26 -15.09
CA LEU A 278 47.39 -52.97 -15.81
C LEU A 278 47.90 -54.20 -15.03
N GLN A 279 47.95 -54.10 -13.71
CA GLN A 279 48.34 -55.20 -12.85
C GLN A 279 47.31 -56.34 -12.87
N ASP A 280 46.02 -56.00 -12.87
CA ASP A 280 44.94 -56.98 -13.02
C ASP A 280 44.96 -57.67 -14.39
N ASP A 281 45.23 -56.94 -15.46
CA ASP A 281 45.31 -57.51 -16.81
C ASP A 281 46.54 -58.43 -16.98
N LEU A 282 47.69 -58.05 -16.41
CA LEU A 282 48.87 -58.92 -16.35
C LEU A 282 48.60 -60.20 -15.56
N ASN A 283 47.87 -60.12 -14.45
CA ASN A 283 47.50 -61.29 -13.65
C ASN A 283 46.54 -62.21 -14.41
N LYS A 284 45.56 -61.68 -15.14
CA LYS A 284 44.63 -62.48 -15.97
C LYS A 284 45.35 -63.25 -17.07
N ASN A 285 46.30 -62.61 -17.75
CA ASN A 285 47.07 -63.24 -18.83
C ASN A 285 48.07 -64.31 -18.33
N ARG A 286 48.31 -64.41 -17.02
CA ARG A 286 49.21 -65.41 -16.43
C ARG A 286 48.57 -66.79 -16.20
N PHE A 287 47.24 -66.87 -16.29
CA PHE A 287 46.45 -68.07 -16.00
C PHE A 287 45.58 -68.54 -17.19
N SER A 288 45.76 -67.96 -18.38
CA SER A 288 45.24 -68.48 -19.66
C SER A 288 46.36 -69.06 -20.49
#